data_AF-A0A5C8HR78-F1
#
_entry.id   AF-A0A5C8HR78-F1
#
_cell.length_a   1.000
_cell.length_b   1.000
_cell.length_c   1.000
_cell.angle_alpha   90.00
_cell.angle_beta   90.00
_cell.angle_gamma   90.00
#
_symmetry.space_group_name_H-M   'P 1'
#
loop_
_entity.id
_entity.type
_entity.pdbx_description
1 polymer ?
#
loop_
_entity_poly.entity_id
_entity_poly.type
_entity_poly.pdbx_seq_one_letter_code
_entity_poly.pdbx_strand_id
1 'polypeptide(L)'
;MLRELEYLGTADRRSELQYGGDGIARTYGAEHLQSIHRYLFQDLYEWAGEIRAVNIGKGGQVGFADVRDASVAPDVVAQRGQVSQVLTDVQEYVRDHDWGRMTRNNLVNHASVIFAYVNTGGSALSE
;
A
#
# COMPACT_ATOMS: atom_id res chain seq x y z
N MET A 1 -7.46 7.38 -25.40
CA MET A 1 -6.12 7.02 -25.90
C MET A 1 -5.13 6.64 -24.78
N LEU A 2 -4.49 7.55 -24.02
CA LEU A 2 -3.52 7.14 -22.98
C LEU A 2 -4.16 6.29 -21.86
N ARG A 3 -5.27 6.76 -21.30
CA ARG A 3 -6.03 6.05 -20.25
C ARG A 3 -6.49 4.63 -20.66
N GLU A 4 -6.78 4.41 -21.94
CA GLU A 4 -7.19 3.11 -22.44
C GLU A 4 -6.01 2.15 -22.60
N LEU A 5 -4.86 2.65 -23.05
CA LEU A 5 -3.63 1.85 -23.14
C LEU A 5 -3.10 1.44 -21.75
N GLU A 6 -3.15 2.36 -20.79
CA GLU A 6 -2.83 2.05 -19.38
C GLU A 6 -3.78 0.99 -18.81
N TYR A 7 -5.08 1.09 -19.14
CA TYR A 7 -6.08 0.14 -18.69
C TYR A 7 -5.84 -1.27 -19.26
N LEU A 8 -5.53 -1.37 -20.56
CA LEU A 8 -5.24 -2.64 -21.22
C LEU A 8 -3.96 -3.28 -20.67
N GLY A 9 -2.86 -2.53 -20.57
CA GLY A 9 -1.60 -3.06 -20.03
C GLY A 9 -1.74 -3.56 -18.59
N THR A 10 -2.49 -2.84 -17.74
CA THR A 10 -2.74 -3.26 -16.36
C THR A 10 -3.70 -4.47 -16.29
N ALA A 11 -4.62 -4.62 -17.25
CA ALA A 11 -5.60 -5.70 -17.27
C ALA A 11 -4.96 -7.07 -17.55
N ASP A 12 -4.00 -7.12 -18.48
CA ASP A 12 -3.26 -8.36 -18.78
C ASP A 12 -2.46 -8.82 -17.57
N ARG A 13 -1.69 -7.93 -16.94
CA ARG A 13 -0.95 -8.22 -15.70
C ARG A 13 -1.85 -8.63 -14.54
N ARG A 14 -3.04 -8.02 -14.43
CA ARG A 14 -4.03 -8.44 -13.43
C ARG A 14 -4.48 -9.89 -13.65
N SER A 15 -4.70 -10.28 -14.91
CA SER A 15 -5.09 -11.65 -15.25
C SER A 15 -3.99 -12.64 -14.86
N GLU A 16 -2.73 -12.37 -15.24
CA GLU A 16 -1.58 -13.19 -14.87
C GLU A 16 -1.47 -13.37 -13.34
N LEU A 17 -1.62 -12.28 -12.59
CA LEU A 17 -1.55 -12.32 -11.12
C LEU A 17 -2.67 -13.16 -10.49
N GLN A 18 -3.88 -13.13 -11.05
CA GLN A 18 -5.03 -13.90 -10.54
C GLN A 18 -4.94 -15.40 -10.85
N TYR A 19 -4.39 -15.77 -12.00
CA TYR A 19 -4.42 -17.14 -12.52
C TYR A 19 -3.14 -17.95 -12.28
N GLY A 20 -2.11 -17.38 -11.65
CA GLY A 20 -0.92 -18.14 -11.24
C GLY A 20 0.41 -17.45 -11.48
N GLY A 21 0.51 -16.14 -11.23
CA GLY A 21 1.81 -15.47 -11.15
C GLY A 21 2.61 -15.98 -9.95
N ASP A 22 3.34 -17.07 -10.14
CA ASP A 22 4.10 -17.81 -9.11
C ASP A 22 5.27 -17.04 -8.46
N GLY A 23 5.44 -15.74 -8.78
CA GLY A 23 6.61 -14.96 -8.39
C GLY A 23 6.44 -14.04 -7.18
N ILE A 24 5.22 -13.79 -6.71
CA ILE A 24 4.99 -12.81 -5.63
C ILE A 24 4.84 -13.52 -4.29
N ALA A 25 5.78 -13.26 -3.38
CA ALA A 25 5.72 -13.74 -2.01
C ALA A 25 4.50 -13.15 -1.28
N ARG A 26 3.68 -14.03 -0.69
CA ARG A 26 2.47 -13.66 0.04
C ARG A 26 2.79 -13.24 1.48
N THR A 27 3.57 -12.16 1.63
CA THR A 27 3.93 -11.62 2.97
C THR A 27 2.83 -10.75 3.57
N TYR A 28 1.80 -10.41 2.78
CA TYR A 28 0.59 -9.68 3.17
C TYR A 28 0.81 -8.34 3.88
N GLY A 29 1.99 -7.74 3.74
CA GLY A 29 2.25 -6.36 4.17
C GLY A 29 2.93 -5.52 3.09
N ALA A 30 3.77 -4.58 3.49
CA ALA A 30 4.30 -3.53 2.62
C ALA A 30 5.05 -4.06 1.39
N GLU A 31 5.89 -5.08 1.57
CA GLU A 31 6.65 -5.70 0.47
C GLU A 31 5.72 -6.42 -0.53
N HIS A 32 4.66 -7.07 -0.05
CA HIS A 32 3.67 -7.71 -0.90
C HIS A 32 2.93 -6.67 -1.74
N LEU A 33 2.52 -5.55 -1.11
CA LEU A 33 1.82 -4.47 -1.81
C LEU A 33 2.70 -3.83 -2.89
N GLN A 34 3.98 -3.54 -2.58
CA GLN A 34 4.94 -3.03 -3.56
C GLN A 34 5.18 -4.02 -4.71
N SER A 35 5.25 -5.32 -4.42
CA SER A 35 5.41 -6.36 -5.44
C SER A 35 4.18 -6.44 -6.36
N ILE A 36 2.97 -6.38 -5.80
CA ILE A 36 1.72 -6.33 -6.59
C ILE A 36 1.72 -5.06 -7.45
N HIS A 37 2.05 -3.91 -6.89
CA HIS A 37 2.08 -2.64 -7.63
C HIS A 37 3.12 -2.69 -8.76
N ARG A 38 4.33 -3.20 -8.50
CA ARG A 38 5.34 -3.41 -9.53
C ARG A 38 4.80 -4.28 -10.65
N TYR A 39 4.26 -5.44 -10.32
CA TYR A 39 3.78 -6.39 -11.31
C TYR A 39 2.66 -5.82 -12.20
N LEU A 40 1.75 -5.04 -11.61
CA LEU A 40 0.65 -4.42 -12.34
C LEU A 40 1.11 -3.29 -13.28
N PHE A 41 2.15 -2.55 -12.92
CA PHE A 41 2.49 -1.27 -13.57
C PHE A 41 3.89 -1.20 -14.17
N GLN A 42 4.71 -2.25 -14.07
CA GLN A 42 6.11 -2.27 -14.54
C GLN A 42 6.29 -1.94 -16.03
N ASP A 43 5.28 -2.20 -16.86
CA ASP A 43 5.34 -1.93 -18.30
C ASP A 43 4.96 -0.47 -18.63
N LEU A 44 4.46 0.29 -17.65
CA LEU A 44 3.92 1.64 -17.83
C LEU A 44 4.73 2.71 -17.09
N TYR A 45 5.21 2.40 -15.89
CA TYR A 45 5.84 3.36 -15.01
C TYR A 45 7.18 2.85 -14.48
N GLU A 46 8.23 3.66 -14.63
CA GLU A 46 9.57 3.34 -14.10
C GLU A 46 9.58 3.22 -12.57
N TRP A 47 8.66 3.92 -11.89
CA TRP A 47 8.48 3.89 -10.44
C TRP A 47 7.53 2.79 -9.96
N ALA A 48 7.18 1.82 -10.81
CA ALA A 48 6.29 0.74 -10.43
C ALA A 48 6.87 -0.09 -9.27
N GLY A 49 6.22 -0.02 -8.11
CA GLY A 49 6.62 -0.71 -6.88
C GLY A 49 7.29 0.20 -5.87
N GLU A 50 7.61 1.44 -6.24
CA GLU A 50 8.20 2.43 -5.35
C GLU A 50 7.15 3.09 -4.46
N ILE A 51 7.51 3.38 -3.21
CA ILE A 51 6.72 4.25 -2.34
C ILE A 51 6.89 5.70 -2.83
N ARG A 52 5.79 6.47 -2.84
CA ARG A 52 5.82 7.85 -3.32
C ARG A 52 6.81 8.71 -2.53
N ALA A 53 7.55 9.56 -3.25
CA ALA A 53 8.53 10.49 -2.68
C ALA A 53 7.99 11.92 -2.49
N VAL A 54 6.72 12.16 -2.87
CA VAL A 54 6.08 13.47 -2.82
C VAL A 54 4.75 13.41 -2.06
N ASN A 55 4.40 14.52 -1.42
CA ASN A 55 3.11 14.67 -0.75
C ASN A 55 1.97 14.80 -1.76
N ILE A 56 0.83 14.21 -1.42
CA ILE A 56 -0.39 14.26 -2.22
C ILE A 56 -1.55 14.79 -1.36
N GLY A 57 -2.45 15.53 -2.00
CA GLY A 57 -3.63 16.10 -1.36
C GLY A 57 -4.64 16.54 -2.40
N LYS A 58 -5.90 16.71 -2.01
CA LYS A 58 -6.95 17.23 -2.89
C LYS A 58 -7.25 18.68 -2.52
N GLY A 59 -7.36 19.56 -3.51
CA GLY A 59 -7.89 20.92 -3.35
C GLY A 59 -7.14 21.83 -2.37
N GLY A 60 -5.85 21.61 -2.11
CA GLY A 60 -5.06 22.40 -1.15
C GLY A 60 -5.34 22.10 0.33
N GLN A 61 -6.08 21.02 0.63
CA GLN A 61 -6.34 20.57 1.99
C GLN A 61 -5.21 19.68 2.55
N VAL A 62 -5.37 19.25 3.82
CA VAL A 62 -4.46 18.36 4.57
C VAL A 62 -3.94 17.24 3.67
N GLY A 63 -2.61 17.10 3.60
CA GLY A 63 -1.96 16.06 2.82
C GLY A 63 -2.34 14.67 3.34
N PHE A 64 -2.55 13.73 2.43
CA PHE A 64 -2.70 12.32 2.81
C PHE A 64 -1.33 11.78 3.17
N ALA A 65 -1.16 11.28 4.40
CA ALA A 65 0.05 10.65 4.95
C ALA A 65 1.37 11.31 4.50
N ASP A 66 1.99 12.15 5.31
CA ASP A 66 3.24 12.81 4.88
C ASP A 66 4.35 11.80 4.50
N VAL A 67 5.10 12.06 3.41
CA VAL A 67 6.27 11.26 3.01
C VAL A 67 7.50 11.55 3.87
N ARG A 68 7.57 12.73 4.49
CA ARG A 68 8.70 13.17 5.32
C ARG A 68 8.25 13.33 6.76
N ASP A 69 9.14 12.94 7.66
CA ASP A 69 9.03 13.33 9.05
C ASP A 69 9.59 14.74 9.20
N ALA A 70 8.72 15.72 9.46
CA ALA A 70 9.13 17.11 9.68
C ALA A 70 9.95 17.30 10.96
N SER A 71 9.97 16.31 11.86
CA SER A 71 10.77 16.31 13.09
C SER A 71 12.21 15.83 12.89
N VAL A 72 12.54 15.30 11.69
CA VAL A 72 13.86 14.79 11.35
C VAL A 72 14.57 15.78 10.40
N ALA A 73 15.86 15.99 10.60
CA ALA A 73 16.65 16.91 9.79
C ALA A 73 16.71 16.45 8.31
N PRO A 74 16.72 17.38 7.33
CA PRO A 74 16.59 17.06 5.89
C PRO A 74 17.71 16.18 5.31
N ASP A 75 18.86 16.15 5.98
CA ASP A 75 20.07 15.42 5.61
C ASP A 75 20.07 13.96 6.09
N VAL A 76 19.19 13.62 7.04
CA VAL A 76 18.92 12.22 7.38
C VAL A 76 17.91 11.69 6.37
N VAL A 77 18.37 10.80 5.48
CA VAL A 77 17.52 10.04 4.56
C VAL A 77 16.66 9.06 5.37
N ALA A 78 15.71 9.59 6.11
CA ALA A 78 14.74 8.80 6.82
C ALA A 78 13.45 8.86 6.03
N GLN A 79 13.16 7.78 5.31
CA GLN A 79 11.80 7.43 4.89
C GLN A 79 10.95 7.12 6.14
N ARG A 80 10.86 8.05 7.09
CA ARG A 80 10.11 7.95 8.37
C ARG A 80 8.84 8.81 8.36
N GLY A 81 8.36 9.21 7.19
CA GLY A 81 7.06 9.85 7.06
C GLY A 81 5.92 8.91 7.46
N GLN A 82 4.73 9.50 7.65
CA GLN A 82 3.51 8.77 7.96
C GLN A 82 3.21 7.65 6.96
N VAL A 83 3.59 7.79 5.68
CA VAL A 83 3.45 6.69 4.69
C VAL A 83 4.17 5.43 5.12
N SER A 84 5.44 5.55 5.52
CA SER A 84 6.25 4.42 5.94
C SER A 84 5.76 3.84 7.27
N GLN A 85 5.26 4.72 8.16
CA GLN A 85 4.69 4.28 9.43
C GLN A 85 3.43 3.43 9.19
N VAL A 86 2.49 3.90 8.37
CA VAL A 86 1.26 3.17 8.03
C VAL A 86 1.59 1.78 7.48
N LEU A 87 2.57 1.68 6.58
CA LEU A 87 2.98 0.41 6.00
C LEU A 87 3.63 -0.54 7.03
N THR A 88 4.37 0.02 7.99
CA THR A 88 4.97 -0.73 9.10
C THR A 88 3.88 -1.26 10.03
N ASP A 89 2.93 -0.41 10.43
CA ASP A 89 1.84 -0.80 11.32
C ASP A 89 0.97 -1.89 10.69
N VAL A 90 0.67 -1.80 9.39
CA VAL A 90 -0.06 -2.86 8.67
C VAL A 90 0.72 -4.16 8.66
N GLN A 91 2.03 -4.11 8.43
CA GLN A 91 2.87 -5.31 8.44
C GLN A 91 2.89 -5.98 9.82
N GLU A 92 2.96 -5.20 10.90
CA GLU A 92 2.91 -5.68 12.27
C GLU A 92 1.53 -6.26 12.60
N TYR A 93 0.47 -5.52 12.30
CA TYR A 93 -0.91 -5.95 12.52
C TYR A 93 -1.22 -7.26 11.80
N VAL A 94 -0.84 -7.40 10.54
CA VAL A 94 -1.07 -8.64 9.77
C VAL A 94 -0.31 -9.82 10.37
N ARG A 95 0.91 -9.62 10.89
CA ARG A 95 1.73 -10.68 11.50
C ARG A 95 1.20 -11.13 12.86
N ASP A 96 0.59 -10.23 13.62
CA ASP A 96 0.09 -10.52 14.97
C ASP A 96 -1.21 -11.35 14.98
N HIS A 97 -1.85 -11.53 13.82
CA HIS A 97 -3.15 -12.17 13.71
C HIS A 97 -3.09 -13.54 13.00
N ASP A 98 -3.71 -14.56 13.61
CA ASP A 98 -3.89 -15.89 13.00
C ASP A 98 -5.14 -15.90 12.11
N TRP A 99 -5.01 -15.32 10.92
CA TRP A 99 -6.08 -15.18 9.92
C TRP A 99 -6.76 -16.51 9.55
N GLY A 100 -6.04 -17.63 9.59
CA GLY A 100 -6.53 -18.96 9.22
C GLY A 100 -7.50 -19.57 10.24
N ARG A 101 -7.49 -19.07 11.48
CA ARG A 101 -8.36 -19.55 12.57
C ARG A 101 -9.52 -18.63 12.89
N MET A 102 -9.62 -17.49 12.22
CA MET A 102 -10.68 -16.51 12.49
C MET A 102 -12.05 -16.98 11.99
N THR A 103 -13.09 -16.55 12.70
CA THR A 103 -14.46 -16.59 12.16
C THR A 103 -14.57 -15.62 10.99
N ARG A 104 -15.55 -15.85 10.10
CA ARG A 104 -15.85 -14.93 9.00
C ARG A 104 -16.09 -13.50 9.46
N ASN A 105 -16.76 -13.29 10.59
CA ASN A 105 -17.07 -11.95 11.10
C ASN A 105 -15.81 -11.23 11.60
N ASN A 106 -14.93 -11.95 12.32
CA ASN A 106 -13.67 -11.37 12.77
C ASN A 106 -12.77 -11.05 11.58
N LEU A 107 -12.70 -11.95 10.58
CA LEU A 107 -11.96 -11.72 9.34
C LEU A 107 -12.39 -10.42 8.66
N VAL A 108 -13.70 -10.24 8.47
CA VAL A 108 -14.25 -9.03 7.84
C VAL A 108 -13.95 -7.78 8.66
N ASN A 109 -14.04 -7.85 9.98
CA ASN A 109 -13.73 -6.73 10.87
C ASN A 109 -12.25 -6.31 10.73
N HIS A 110 -11.32 -7.23 10.97
CA HIS A 110 -9.88 -6.95 10.88
C HIS A 110 -9.48 -6.46 9.48
N ALA A 111 -10.00 -7.07 8.41
CA ALA A 111 -9.72 -6.64 7.04
C ALA A 111 -10.26 -5.21 6.77
N SER A 112 -11.44 -4.87 7.28
CA SER A 112 -12.03 -3.54 7.14
C SER A 112 -11.23 -2.48 7.90
N VAL A 113 -10.74 -2.81 9.09
CA VAL A 113 -9.87 -1.91 9.89
C VAL A 113 -8.58 -1.61 9.14
N ILE A 114 -7.87 -2.62 8.64
CA ILE A 114 -6.64 -2.41 7.86
C ILE A 114 -6.91 -1.58 6.61
N PHE A 115 -7.98 -1.90 5.89
CA PHE A 115 -8.37 -1.17 4.68
C PHE A 115 -8.66 0.31 4.99
N ALA A 116 -9.41 0.60 6.05
CA ALA A 116 -9.68 1.96 6.49
C ALA A 116 -8.41 2.68 6.96
N TYR A 117 -7.54 1.99 7.70
CA TYR A 117 -6.28 2.55 8.20
C TYR A 117 -5.37 3.01 7.07
N VAL A 118 -5.19 2.16 6.04
CA VAL A 118 -4.41 2.52 4.85
C VAL A 118 -5.05 3.69 4.11
N ASN A 119 -6.36 3.64 3.87
CA ASN A 119 -7.06 4.64 3.06
C ASN A 119 -7.29 5.99 3.75
N THR A 120 -7.09 6.07 5.06
CA THR A 120 -7.11 7.32 5.82
C THR A 120 -5.71 7.83 6.15
N GLY A 121 -4.65 7.11 5.76
CA GLY A 121 -3.27 7.53 6.00
C GLY A 121 -2.88 7.41 7.48
N GLY A 122 -3.43 6.41 8.17
CA GLY A 122 -3.10 6.11 9.57
C GLY A 122 -4.04 6.70 10.61
N SER A 123 -5.11 7.39 10.21
CA SER A 123 -6.04 8.06 11.16
C SER A 123 -7.17 7.16 11.67
N ALA A 124 -7.39 5.96 11.10
CA ALA A 124 -8.54 5.13 11.43
C ALA A 124 -8.43 4.31 12.74
N LEU A 125 -7.28 4.33 13.44
CA LEU A 125 -7.11 3.64 14.74
C LEU A 125 -7.33 4.55 15.96
N SER A 126 -7.85 5.77 15.76
CA SER A 126 -7.96 6.82 16.78
C SER A 126 -9.36 6.97 17.40
N GLU A 127 -10.10 5.87 17.57
CA GLU A 127 -11.38 5.85 18.31
C GLU A 127 -11.40 4.78 19.40
#